data_AF-A0A1G3QV11-F1
#
_entry.id   AF-A0A1G3QV11-F1
#
_cell.length_a   1.000
_cell.length_b   1.000
_cell.length_c   1.000
_cell.angle_alpha   90.00
_cell.angle_beta   90.00
_cell.angle_gamma   90.00
#
_symmetry.space_group_name_H-M   'P 1'
#
loop_
_entity.id
_entity.type
_entity.pdbx_description
1 polymer ?
#
loop_
_entity_poly.entity_id
_entity_poly.type
_entity_poly.pdbx_seq_one_letter_code
_entity_poly.pdbx_strand_id
1 'polypeptide(L)'
;MNQDQVKQKLFLLDGNAGDFSVIFTGKKSRKVDGLYYPDRKEIIIHNRNFSNDDQLIYTAIHEFAHHLQHVRSVEPISTRAHTVRFWDIFHKLLYAAEEKGVYANIFKRDGRFTALTRTIREKFLSANGNLMKELGKLLAQAHDLCREHNASFDDYVDRELLLHRTAAKLLMKIHSFDIRPDIGYENMKTVASIRDDEIRSRAEEAFAQGKTSDMVKAEFIARNRPDQTLDVLVQERDRIERSIDTLSRKLAKIEKKINEIKYNSKT
;
A
#
# COMPACT_ATOMS: atom_id res chain seq x y z
N MET A 1 15.34 -0.73 25.93
CA MET A 1 16.31 -0.72 24.80
C MET A 1 16.80 0.70 24.49
N ASN A 2 18.04 0.88 23.99
CA ASN A 2 18.63 2.19 23.60
C ASN A 2 18.76 2.36 22.07
N GLN A 3 19.17 3.55 21.61
CA GLN A 3 19.24 3.87 20.17
C GLN A 3 20.26 3.04 19.39
N ASP A 4 21.40 2.70 19.98
CA ASP A 4 22.45 1.91 19.32
C ASP A 4 21.99 0.46 19.11
N GLN A 5 21.29 -0.10 20.12
CA GLN A 5 20.66 -1.41 20.02
C GLN A 5 19.59 -1.44 18.92
N VAL A 6 18.79 -0.38 18.78
CA VAL A 6 17.82 -0.27 17.67
C VAL A 6 18.52 -0.21 16.33
N LYS A 7 19.55 0.63 16.18
CA LYS A 7 20.32 0.74 14.93
C LYS A 7 20.92 -0.61 14.54
N GLN A 8 21.53 -1.33 15.49
CA GLN A 8 22.07 -2.67 15.25
C GLN A 8 20.98 -3.65 14.79
N LYS A 9 19.82 -3.67 15.46
CA LYS A 9 18.67 -4.50 15.05
C LYS A 9 18.18 -4.18 13.64
N LEU A 10 18.08 -2.91 13.27
CA LEU A 10 17.69 -2.51 11.91
C LEU A 10 18.74 -2.95 10.87
N PHE A 11 20.02 -2.81 11.18
CA PHE A 11 21.11 -3.27 10.31
C PHE A 11 21.11 -4.80 10.14
N LEU A 12 20.71 -5.56 11.16
CA LEU A 12 20.51 -7.01 11.03
C LEU A 12 19.39 -7.37 10.04
N LEU A 13 18.38 -6.51 9.86
CA LEU A 13 17.31 -6.75 8.89
C LEU A 13 17.82 -6.54 7.47
N ASP A 14 18.62 -5.50 7.26
CA ASP A 14 19.18 -5.16 5.96
C ASP A 14 20.56 -4.50 6.08
N GLY A 15 21.63 -5.28 5.84
CA GLY A 15 23.02 -4.80 5.93
C GLY A 15 23.45 -3.90 4.77
N ASN A 16 22.63 -3.80 3.72
CA ASN A 16 22.86 -2.96 2.54
C ASN A 16 22.01 -1.68 2.59
N ALA A 17 21.71 -1.19 3.79
CA ALA A 17 20.92 0.03 3.99
C ALA A 17 21.69 1.32 3.67
N GLY A 18 23.02 1.26 3.60
CA GLY A 18 23.86 2.46 3.58
C GLY A 18 23.95 3.11 4.97
N ASP A 19 24.52 4.31 5.02
CA ASP A 19 24.67 5.03 6.29
C ASP A 19 23.39 5.78 6.68
N PHE A 20 23.02 5.67 7.96
CA PHE A 20 21.88 6.34 8.59
C PHE A 20 22.09 6.45 10.10
N SER A 21 21.37 7.36 10.75
CA SER A 21 21.40 7.49 12.21
C SER A 21 20.04 7.18 12.82
N VAL A 22 20.05 6.75 14.08
CA VAL A 22 18.85 6.56 14.90
C VAL A 22 18.99 7.44 16.13
N ILE A 23 18.03 8.32 16.36
CA ILE A 23 18.07 9.30 17.45
C ILE A 23 16.81 9.19 18.28
N PHE A 24 16.99 8.97 19.59
CA PHE A 24 15.90 9.04 20.55
C PHE A 24 15.76 10.47 21.06
N THR A 25 14.56 11.05 20.90
CA THR A 25 14.33 12.45 21.31
C THR A 25 14.30 12.67 22.82
N GLY A 26 14.13 11.60 23.60
CA GLY A 26 13.93 11.68 25.06
C GLY A 26 12.59 12.33 25.44
N LYS A 27 11.67 12.49 24.49
CA LYS A 27 10.40 13.22 24.66
C LYS A 27 9.22 12.37 24.17
N LYS A 28 8.03 12.75 24.64
CA LYS A 28 6.75 12.30 24.07
C LYS A 28 6.35 13.26 22.96
N SER A 29 5.69 12.75 21.93
CA SER A 29 5.05 13.53 20.88
C SER A 29 3.59 13.15 20.79
N ARG A 30 2.71 14.14 20.68
CA ARG A 30 1.27 13.92 20.52
C ARG A 30 0.86 13.65 19.07
N LYS A 31 1.76 13.88 18.11
CA LYS A 31 1.45 13.85 16.67
C LYS A 31 1.95 12.59 15.99
N VAL A 32 3.17 12.16 16.30
CA VAL A 32 3.86 11.05 15.62
C VAL A 32 4.74 10.30 16.61
N ASP A 33 4.97 9.02 16.35
CA ASP A 33 5.83 8.15 17.17
C ASP A 33 7.26 8.09 16.63
N GLY A 34 7.41 8.21 15.31
CA GLY A 34 8.67 8.28 14.61
C GLY A 34 8.54 9.16 13.36
N LEU A 35 9.69 9.52 12.79
CA LEU A 35 9.79 10.20 11.50
C LEU A 35 11.19 10.00 10.89
N TYR A 36 11.24 9.87 9.58
CA TYR A 36 12.47 9.82 8.79
C TYR A 36 12.73 11.15 8.09
N TYR A 37 13.96 11.67 8.21
CA TYR A 37 14.46 12.83 7.46
C TYR A 37 15.39 12.38 6.33
N PRO A 38 14.93 12.43 5.06
CA PRO A 38 15.71 11.94 3.93
C PRO A 38 17.06 12.65 3.73
N ASP A 39 17.08 13.98 3.79
CA ASP A 39 18.26 14.80 3.52
C ASP A 39 19.44 14.49 4.45
N ARG A 40 19.14 14.06 5.67
CA ARG A 40 20.13 13.75 6.71
C ARG A 40 20.29 12.26 6.96
N LYS A 41 19.44 11.43 6.34
CA LYS A 41 19.31 9.99 6.62
C LYS A 41 19.14 9.71 8.11
N GLU A 42 18.29 10.50 8.77
CA GLU A 42 18.05 10.41 10.22
C GLU A 42 16.69 9.79 10.50
N ILE A 43 16.69 8.74 11.33
CA ILE A 43 15.48 8.17 11.93
C ILE A 43 15.33 8.76 13.33
N ILE A 44 14.27 9.52 13.54
CA ILE A 44 13.96 10.13 14.83
C ILE A 44 12.81 9.35 15.48
N ILE A 45 12.99 8.97 16.75
CA ILE A 45 11.99 8.21 17.51
C ILE A 45 11.62 8.96 18.79
N HIS A 46 10.33 9.18 19.01
CA HIS A 46 9.77 9.72 20.25
C HIS A 46 9.65 8.63 21.30
N ASN A 47 10.79 8.14 21.78
CA ASN A 47 10.92 6.92 22.57
C ASN A 47 10.09 6.88 23.88
N ARG A 48 9.65 8.04 24.41
CA ARG A 48 8.75 8.06 25.58
C ARG A 48 7.29 7.78 25.24
N ASN A 49 6.90 7.66 23.95
CA ASN A 49 5.54 7.29 23.55
C ASN A 49 5.23 5.81 23.78
N PHE A 50 6.24 4.95 23.79
CA PHE A 50 6.05 3.50 23.84
C PHE A 50 6.01 2.96 25.25
N SER A 51 5.23 1.90 25.44
CA SER A 51 5.12 1.18 26.72
C SER A 51 5.89 -0.14 26.74
N ASN A 52 6.38 -0.60 25.59
CA ASN A 52 7.20 -1.80 25.46
C ASN A 52 8.16 -1.70 24.25
N ASP A 53 9.16 -2.57 24.23
CA ASP A 53 10.22 -2.58 23.21
C ASP A 53 9.69 -3.03 21.83
N ASP A 54 8.66 -3.88 21.76
CA ASP A 54 8.10 -4.34 20.47
C ASP A 54 7.39 -3.22 19.70
N GLN A 55 6.65 -2.35 20.41
CA GLN A 55 6.06 -1.14 19.81
C GLN A 55 7.14 -0.21 19.26
N LEU A 56 8.24 -0.03 20.02
CA LEU A 56 9.36 0.80 19.58
C LEU A 56 10.03 0.20 18.34
N ILE A 57 10.32 -1.11 18.33
CA ILE A 57 10.90 -1.80 17.17
C ILE A 57 9.99 -1.71 15.95
N TYR A 58 8.68 -1.89 16.11
CA TYR A 58 7.73 -1.75 15.00
C TYR A 58 7.81 -0.37 14.35
N THR A 59 7.82 0.70 15.16
CA THR A 59 7.99 2.08 14.64
C THR A 59 9.37 2.28 14.02
N ALA A 60 10.43 1.74 14.61
CA ALA A 60 11.77 1.83 14.04
C ALA A 60 11.86 1.15 12.66
N ILE A 61 11.23 -0.02 12.50
CA ILE A 61 11.15 -0.72 11.21
C ILE A 61 10.36 0.10 10.18
N HIS A 62 9.31 0.81 10.62
CA HIS A 62 8.52 1.69 9.75
C HIS A 62 9.37 2.83 9.18
N GLU A 63 10.07 3.56 10.04
CA GLU A 63 10.94 4.66 9.60
C GLU A 63 12.13 4.13 8.79
N PHE A 64 12.63 2.94 9.12
CA PHE A 64 13.68 2.28 8.34
C PHE A 64 13.20 1.86 6.94
N ALA A 65 11.94 1.46 6.79
CA ALA A 65 11.36 1.21 5.48
C ALA A 65 11.32 2.49 4.63
N HIS A 66 11.02 3.65 5.23
CA HIS A 66 11.13 4.95 4.53
C HIS A 66 12.57 5.25 4.12
N HIS A 67 13.54 4.96 4.99
CA HIS A 67 14.96 5.09 4.67
C HIS A 67 15.37 4.21 3.47
N LEU A 68 15.05 2.91 3.49
CA LEU A 68 15.38 2.00 2.40
C LEU A 68 14.67 2.38 1.09
N GLN A 69 13.39 2.76 1.18
CA GLN A 69 12.66 3.26 0.02
C GLN A 69 13.37 4.47 -0.59
N HIS A 70 13.89 5.37 0.25
CA HIS A 70 14.60 6.55 -0.22
C HIS A 70 15.95 6.23 -0.85
N VAL A 71 16.81 5.49 -0.15
CA VAL A 71 18.17 5.17 -0.62
C VAL A 71 18.15 4.29 -1.88
N ARG A 72 17.11 3.48 -2.07
CA ARG A 72 16.96 2.58 -3.24
C ARG A 72 16.13 3.19 -4.36
N SER A 73 15.57 4.39 -4.19
CA SER A 73 14.79 5.02 -5.25
C SER A 73 15.73 5.67 -6.26
N VAL A 74 15.57 5.31 -7.54
CA VAL A 74 16.23 5.98 -8.66
C VAL A 74 15.40 7.18 -9.14
N GLU A 75 14.08 7.17 -8.90
CA GLU A 75 13.16 8.26 -9.21
C GLU A 75 13.05 9.26 -8.04
N PRO A 76 12.79 10.56 -8.32
CA PRO A 76 12.38 11.51 -7.29
C PRO A 76 11.17 10.97 -6.51
N ILE A 77 11.31 10.88 -5.20
CA ILE A 77 10.27 10.26 -4.38
C ILE A 77 9.02 11.16 -4.39
N SER A 78 7.89 10.55 -4.74
CA SER A 78 6.58 11.18 -4.64
C SER A 78 6.33 11.76 -3.26
N THR A 79 5.56 12.86 -3.18
CA THR A 79 5.08 13.40 -1.90
C THR A 79 4.26 12.39 -1.07
N ARG A 80 3.77 11.30 -1.69
CA ARG A 80 3.09 10.21 -0.99
C ARG A 80 4.11 9.27 -0.36
N ALA A 81 4.20 9.29 0.97
CA ALA A 81 5.10 8.44 1.75
C ALA A 81 4.73 6.94 1.70
N HIS A 82 3.45 6.59 1.83
CA HIS A 82 2.98 5.20 1.90
C HIS A 82 2.46 4.70 0.55
N THR A 83 3.39 4.27 -0.30
CA THR A 83 3.12 3.64 -1.61
C THR A 83 3.10 2.10 -1.51
N VAL A 84 2.70 1.41 -2.58
CA VAL A 84 2.81 -0.07 -2.67
C VAL A 84 4.26 -0.52 -2.43
N ARG A 85 5.24 0.21 -2.98
CA ARG A 85 6.67 -0.08 -2.79
C ARG A 85 7.09 0.08 -1.32
N PHE A 86 6.60 1.12 -0.63
CA PHE A 86 6.84 1.28 0.80
C PHE A 86 6.32 0.06 1.58
N TRP A 87 5.05 -0.29 1.37
CA TRP A 87 4.42 -1.40 2.10
C TRP A 87 5.04 -2.75 1.79
N ASP A 88 5.49 -2.98 0.55
CA ASP A 88 6.27 -4.17 0.21
C ASP A 88 7.58 -4.25 1.01
N ILE A 89 8.37 -3.18 1.05
CA ILE A 89 9.61 -3.10 1.83
C ILE A 89 9.30 -3.31 3.32
N PHE A 90 8.32 -2.58 3.86
CA PHE A 90 7.97 -2.63 5.27
C PHE A 90 7.51 -4.03 5.72
N HIS A 91 6.62 -4.68 4.96
CA HIS A 91 6.16 -6.03 5.29
C HIS A 91 7.29 -7.07 5.18
N LYS A 92 8.18 -6.96 4.18
CA LYS A 92 9.37 -7.83 4.08
C LYS A 92 10.28 -7.67 5.30
N LEU A 93 10.51 -6.43 5.75
CA LEU A 93 11.28 -6.17 6.97
C LEU A 93 10.61 -6.74 8.23
N LEU A 94 9.29 -6.62 8.35
CA LEU A 94 8.55 -7.22 9.49
C LEU A 94 8.67 -8.74 9.50
N TYR A 95 8.50 -9.41 8.35
CA TYR A 95 8.69 -10.86 8.28
C TYR A 95 10.12 -11.27 8.65
N ALA A 96 11.13 -10.57 8.11
CA ALA A 96 12.53 -10.81 8.48
C ALA A 96 12.79 -10.55 9.97
N ALA A 97 12.14 -9.54 10.56
CA ALA A 97 12.30 -9.21 11.97
C ALA A 97 11.65 -10.26 12.89
N GLU A 98 10.51 -10.82 12.49
CA GLU A 98 9.89 -11.96 13.19
C GLU A 98 10.78 -13.20 13.12
N GLU A 99 11.27 -13.54 11.92
CA GLU A 99 12.14 -14.71 11.69
C GLU A 99 13.45 -14.63 12.50
N LYS A 100 14.07 -13.45 12.53
CA LYS A 100 15.32 -13.19 13.27
C LYS A 100 15.10 -12.94 14.76
N GLY A 101 13.86 -13.01 15.27
CA GLY A 101 13.52 -12.74 16.67
C GLY A 101 13.77 -11.29 17.10
N VAL A 102 13.89 -10.35 16.15
CA VAL A 102 14.08 -8.92 16.40
C VAL A 102 12.79 -8.27 16.89
N TYR A 103 11.65 -8.75 16.40
CA TYR A 103 10.30 -8.25 16.68
C TYR A 103 9.37 -9.39 17.08
N ALA A 104 8.59 -9.19 18.14
CA ALA A 104 7.54 -10.12 18.54
C ALA A 104 6.15 -9.67 18.07
N ASN A 105 5.58 -10.42 17.13
CA ASN A 105 4.23 -10.17 16.68
C ASN A 105 3.20 -10.66 17.70
N ILE A 106 2.55 -9.72 18.40
CA ILE A 106 1.53 -10.02 19.41
C ILE A 106 0.33 -10.80 18.83
N PHE A 107 0.04 -10.62 17.54
CA PHE A 107 -1.07 -11.29 16.86
C PHE A 107 -0.85 -12.80 16.72
N LYS A 108 0.41 -13.25 16.79
CA LYS A 108 0.81 -14.67 16.77
C LYS A 108 1.06 -15.26 18.16
N ARG A 109 1.23 -14.43 19.19
CA ARG A 109 1.58 -14.87 20.56
C ARG A 109 0.39 -14.89 21.52
N ASP A 110 -0.52 -13.93 21.41
CA ASP A 110 -1.71 -13.89 22.24
C ASP A 110 -2.80 -14.79 21.64
N GLY A 111 -3.20 -15.82 22.39
CA GLY A 111 -4.20 -16.79 21.95
C GLY A 111 -5.55 -16.16 21.58
N ARG A 112 -5.90 -14.99 22.15
CA ARG A 112 -7.14 -14.26 21.80
C ARG A 112 -7.05 -13.71 20.39
N PHE A 113 -5.91 -13.12 20.02
CA PHE A 113 -5.69 -12.67 18.64
C PHE A 113 -5.70 -13.86 17.68
N THR A 114 -5.00 -14.95 17.99
CA THR A 114 -4.97 -16.12 17.12
C THR A 114 -6.38 -16.71 16.90
N ALA A 115 -7.18 -16.87 17.96
CA ALA A 115 -8.55 -17.37 17.86
C ALA A 115 -9.47 -16.42 17.07
N LEU A 116 -9.35 -15.11 17.31
CA LEU A 116 -10.12 -14.11 16.59
C LEU A 116 -9.72 -14.05 15.11
N THR A 117 -8.43 -14.04 14.80
CA THR A 117 -7.91 -14.07 13.43
C THR A 117 -8.39 -15.29 12.67
N ARG A 118 -8.37 -16.48 13.29
CA ARG A 118 -8.93 -17.70 12.69
C ARG A 118 -10.41 -17.53 12.37
N THR A 119 -11.19 -17.03 13.33
CA THR A 119 -12.63 -16.78 13.16
C THR A 119 -12.90 -15.81 12.00
N ILE A 120 -12.17 -14.70 11.93
CA ILE A 120 -12.32 -13.69 10.88
C ILE A 120 -11.96 -14.31 9.51
N ARG A 121 -10.83 -15.02 9.41
CA ARG A 121 -10.38 -15.62 8.15
C ARG A 121 -11.38 -16.65 7.63
N GLU A 122 -11.75 -17.62 8.45
CA GLU A 122 -12.56 -18.75 8.02
C GLU A 122 -14.03 -18.35 7.80
N LYS A 123 -14.66 -17.71 8.80
CA LYS A 123 -16.10 -17.46 8.78
C LYS A 123 -16.52 -16.24 7.98
N PHE A 124 -15.60 -15.30 7.75
CA PHE A 124 -15.92 -14.06 7.05
C PHE A 124 -15.13 -13.91 5.77
N LEU A 125 -13.80 -13.96 5.78
CA LEU A 125 -13.03 -13.68 4.57
C LEU A 125 -13.19 -14.79 3.53
N SER A 126 -12.99 -16.05 3.91
CA SER A 126 -13.15 -17.19 2.99
C SER A 126 -14.62 -17.44 2.66
N ALA A 127 -15.54 -17.32 3.62
CA ALA A 127 -16.98 -17.43 3.34
C ALA A 127 -17.46 -16.36 2.36
N ASN A 128 -17.06 -15.10 2.54
CA ASN A 128 -17.37 -14.02 1.60
C ASN A 128 -16.73 -14.25 0.23
N GLY A 129 -15.50 -14.77 0.17
CA GLY A 129 -14.86 -15.17 -1.09
C GLY A 129 -15.70 -16.19 -1.86
N ASN A 130 -16.25 -17.20 -1.18
CA ASN A 130 -17.13 -18.19 -1.78
C ASN A 130 -18.43 -17.57 -2.30
N LEU A 131 -19.11 -16.77 -1.47
CA LEU A 131 -20.35 -16.08 -1.86
C LEU A 131 -20.17 -15.19 -3.09
N MET A 132 -19.07 -14.44 -3.15
CA MET A 132 -18.77 -13.56 -4.28
C MET A 132 -18.45 -14.36 -5.56
N LYS A 133 -17.78 -15.50 -5.44
CA LYS A 133 -17.54 -16.41 -6.57
C LYS A 133 -18.84 -17.03 -7.09
N GLU A 134 -19.74 -17.44 -6.20
CA GLU A 134 -21.06 -17.96 -6.55
C GLU A 134 -21.95 -16.89 -7.19
N LEU A 135 -21.95 -15.67 -6.65
CA LEU A 135 -22.62 -14.53 -7.28
C LEU A 135 -22.08 -14.28 -8.70
N GLY A 136 -20.77 -14.41 -8.91
CA GLY A 136 -20.16 -14.35 -10.24
C GLY A 136 -20.73 -15.38 -11.22
N LYS A 137 -20.99 -16.60 -10.75
CA LYS A 137 -21.65 -17.66 -11.54
C LYS A 137 -23.09 -17.29 -11.89
N LEU A 138 -23.88 -16.81 -10.92
CA LEU A 138 -25.27 -16.41 -11.14
C LEU A 138 -25.36 -15.22 -12.13
N LEU A 139 -24.44 -14.27 -12.04
CA LEU A 139 -24.34 -13.15 -12.98
C LEU A 139 -23.99 -13.61 -14.40
N ALA A 140 -23.15 -14.64 -14.54
CA ALA A 140 -22.88 -15.23 -15.85
C ALA A 140 -24.14 -15.89 -16.45
N GLN A 141 -24.91 -16.62 -15.64
CA GLN A 141 -26.20 -17.19 -16.07
C GLN A 141 -27.22 -16.11 -16.45
N ALA A 142 -27.31 -15.03 -15.67
CA ALA A 142 -28.18 -13.90 -15.99
C ALA A 142 -27.75 -13.20 -17.30
N HIS A 143 -26.44 -13.09 -17.55
CA HIS A 143 -25.91 -12.56 -18.80
C HIS A 143 -26.32 -13.41 -20.01
N ASP A 144 -26.27 -14.74 -19.89
CA ASP A 144 -26.71 -15.65 -20.94
C ASP A 144 -28.23 -15.53 -21.18
N LEU A 145 -29.03 -15.44 -20.12
CA LEU A 145 -30.48 -15.21 -20.22
C LEU A 145 -30.80 -13.86 -20.90
N CYS A 146 -30.09 -12.79 -20.55
CA CYS A 146 -30.24 -11.50 -21.24
C CYS A 146 -29.95 -11.64 -22.73
N ARG A 147 -28.91 -12.41 -23.12
CA ARG A 147 -28.60 -12.65 -24.53
C ARG A 147 -29.70 -13.42 -25.26
N GLU A 148 -30.25 -14.47 -24.65
CA GLU A 148 -31.35 -15.25 -25.23
C GLU A 148 -32.59 -14.39 -25.51
N HIS A 149 -32.88 -13.43 -24.63
CA HIS A 149 -34.01 -12.53 -24.76
C HIS A 149 -33.69 -11.21 -25.49
N ASN A 150 -32.49 -11.04 -26.05
CA ASN A 150 -32.02 -9.79 -26.66
C ASN A 150 -32.15 -8.56 -25.72
N ALA A 151 -31.99 -8.78 -24.41
CA ALA A 151 -32.04 -7.76 -23.37
C ALA A 151 -30.64 -7.25 -23.00
N SER A 152 -30.58 -6.02 -22.46
CA SER A 152 -29.31 -5.43 -21.99
C SER A 152 -28.94 -5.95 -20.61
N PHE A 153 -27.82 -6.68 -20.51
CA PHE A 153 -27.28 -7.11 -19.22
C PHE A 153 -26.85 -5.92 -18.34
N ASP A 154 -26.28 -4.87 -18.95
CA ASP A 154 -25.88 -3.67 -18.20
C ASP A 154 -27.10 -2.97 -17.57
N ASP A 155 -28.26 -2.95 -18.23
CA ASP A 155 -29.52 -2.40 -17.67
C ASP A 155 -30.05 -3.28 -16.53
N TYR A 156 -30.04 -4.60 -16.73
CA TYR A 156 -30.45 -5.58 -15.72
C TYR A 156 -29.65 -5.43 -14.41
N VAL A 157 -28.31 -5.38 -14.49
CA VAL A 157 -27.48 -5.26 -13.28
C VAL A 157 -27.67 -3.90 -12.60
N ASP A 158 -27.72 -2.81 -13.35
CA ASP A 158 -27.79 -1.47 -12.77
C ASP A 158 -29.17 -1.19 -12.15
N ARG A 159 -30.29 -1.66 -12.75
CA ARG A 159 -31.65 -1.35 -12.29
C ARG A 159 -32.33 -2.45 -11.48
N GLU A 160 -32.22 -3.70 -11.89
CA GLU A 160 -32.91 -4.81 -11.22
C GLU A 160 -32.09 -5.32 -10.02
N LEU A 161 -30.76 -5.39 -10.16
CA LEU A 161 -29.87 -5.83 -9.08
C LEU A 161 -29.30 -4.69 -8.24
N LEU A 162 -29.43 -3.44 -8.69
CA LEU A 162 -28.83 -2.26 -8.06
C LEU A 162 -27.30 -2.43 -7.87
N LEU A 163 -26.66 -3.15 -8.79
CA LEU A 163 -25.24 -3.48 -8.78
C LEU A 163 -24.55 -2.83 -9.96
N HIS A 164 -23.56 -1.97 -9.68
CA HIS A 164 -22.82 -1.31 -10.75
C HIS A 164 -22.15 -2.32 -11.69
N ARG A 165 -22.38 -2.17 -13.00
CA ARG A 165 -21.82 -3.03 -14.07
C ARG A 165 -20.34 -3.40 -13.96
N THR A 166 -19.48 -2.54 -13.43
CA THR A 166 -18.05 -2.87 -13.24
C THR A 166 -17.84 -3.91 -12.14
N ALA A 167 -18.63 -3.88 -11.08
CA ALA A 167 -18.60 -4.88 -10.02
C ALA A 167 -19.14 -6.22 -10.54
N ALA A 168 -20.25 -6.20 -11.29
CA ALA A 168 -20.81 -7.40 -11.91
C ALA A 168 -19.78 -8.08 -12.85
N LYS A 169 -19.16 -7.31 -13.76
CA LYS A 169 -18.12 -7.82 -14.67
C LYS A 169 -16.90 -8.36 -13.93
N LEU A 170 -16.52 -7.78 -12.78
CA LEU A 170 -15.44 -8.29 -11.95
C LEU A 170 -15.79 -9.63 -11.28
N LEU A 171 -17.00 -9.76 -10.75
CA LEU A 171 -17.48 -11.00 -10.13
C LEU A 171 -17.58 -12.14 -11.17
N MET A 172 -18.08 -11.84 -12.37
CA MET A 172 -18.07 -12.80 -13.49
C MET A 172 -16.65 -13.25 -13.83
N LYS A 173 -15.67 -12.33 -13.86
CA LYS A 173 -14.24 -12.69 -14.07
C LYS A 173 -13.69 -13.58 -12.97
N ILE A 174 -14.01 -13.25 -11.71
CA ILE A 174 -13.61 -14.06 -10.55
C ILE A 174 -14.09 -15.51 -10.71
N HIS A 175 -15.35 -15.68 -11.12
CA HIS A 175 -15.90 -17.00 -11.41
C HIS A 175 -15.23 -17.65 -12.62
N SER A 176 -15.11 -16.94 -13.74
CA SER A 176 -14.58 -17.50 -14.99
C SER A 176 -13.12 -17.91 -14.91
N PHE A 177 -12.31 -17.19 -14.13
CA PHE A 177 -10.92 -17.53 -13.87
C PHE A 177 -10.74 -18.56 -12.76
N ASP A 178 -11.84 -19.04 -12.17
CA ASP A 178 -11.86 -20.01 -11.08
C ASP A 178 -11.00 -19.63 -9.87
N ILE A 179 -10.89 -18.32 -9.58
CA ILE A 179 -9.99 -17.80 -8.53
C ILE A 179 -10.34 -18.43 -7.18
N ARG A 180 -9.31 -18.83 -6.42
CA ARG A 180 -9.49 -19.47 -5.12
C ARG A 180 -10.24 -18.53 -4.14
N PRO A 181 -11.32 -18.98 -3.48
CA PRO A 181 -12.09 -18.13 -2.56
C PRO A 181 -11.46 -18.00 -1.17
N ASP A 182 -10.57 -18.90 -0.78
CA ASP A 182 -9.93 -18.93 0.54
C ASP A 182 -8.99 -17.74 0.80
N ILE A 183 -8.45 -17.13 -0.26
CA ILE A 183 -7.68 -15.87 -0.18
C ILE A 183 -8.53 -14.65 0.15
N GLY A 184 -9.87 -14.77 0.09
CA GLY A 184 -10.84 -13.72 0.41
C GLY A 184 -11.09 -12.73 -0.73
N TYR A 185 -12.31 -12.19 -0.78
CA TYR A 185 -12.80 -11.36 -1.90
C TYR A 185 -11.90 -10.18 -2.28
N GLU A 186 -11.35 -9.46 -1.29
CA GLU A 186 -10.47 -8.31 -1.56
C GLU A 186 -9.21 -8.69 -2.35
N ASN A 187 -8.61 -9.84 -2.05
CA ASN A 187 -7.45 -10.35 -2.76
C ASN A 187 -7.84 -10.94 -4.12
N MET A 188 -9.01 -11.59 -4.22
CA MET A 188 -9.55 -12.10 -5.48
C MET A 188 -9.72 -10.99 -6.52
N LYS A 189 -10.09 -9.76 -6.12
CA LYS A 189 -10.15 -8.61 -7.03
C LYS A 189 -8.78 -8.25 -7.62
N THR A 190 -7.72 -8.36 -6.81
CA THR A 190 -6.34 -8.12 -7.26
C THR A 190 -5.94 -9.17 -8.28
N VAL A 191 -6.19 -10.44 -7.99
CA VAL A 191 -5.92 -11.58 -8.90
C VAL A 191 -6.71 -11.45 -10.21
N ALA A 192 -8.00 -11.12 -10.15
CA ALA A 192 -8.86 -10.95 -11.32
C ALA A 192 -8.43 -9.81 -12.26
N SER A 193 -7.57 -8.90 -11.79
CA SER A 193 -7.01 -7.83 -12.62
C SER A 193 -5.83 -8.30 -13.49
N ILE A 194 -5.24 -9.45 -13.17
CA ILE A 194 -4.09 -10.03 -13.87
C ILE A 194 -4.58 -10.82 -15.08
N ARG A 195 -4.17 -10.39 -16.27
CA ARG A 195 -4.62 -10.98 -17.55
C ARG A 195 -3.92 -12.30 -17.87
N ASP A 196 -2.63 -12.38 -17.58
CA ASP A 196 -1.81 -13.56 -17.86
C ASP A 196 -2.11 -14.67 -16.85
N ASP A 197 -2.39 -15.87 -17.35
CA ASP A 197 -2.86 -17.00 -16.55
C ASP A 197 -1.78 -17.55 -15.61
N GLU A 198 -0.52 -17.59 -16.06
CA GLU A 198 0.59 -18.09 -15.26
C GLU A 198 0.92 -17.11 -14.13
N ILE A 199 1.00 -15.81 -14.44
CA ILE A 199 1.20 -14.75 -13.44
C ILE A 199 0.04 -14.74 -12.44
N ARG A 200 -1.20 -14.92 -12.91
CA ARG A 200 -2.38 -14.97 -12.05
C ARG A 200 -2.31 -16.13 -11.06
N SER A 201 -1.98 -17.34 -11.54
CA SER A 201 -1.80 -18.51 -10.68
C SER A 201 -0.71 -18.29 -9.62
N ARG A 202 0.41 -17.66 -9.98
CA ARG A 202 1.49 -17.33 -9.03
C ARG A 202 1.06 -16.30 -7.99
N ALA A 203 0.25 -15.32 -8.39
CA ALA A 203 -0.31 -14.33 -7.47
C ALA A 203 -1.31 -14.95 -6.48
N GLU A 204 -2.11 -15.93 -6.92
CA GLU A 204 -3.01 -16.70 -6.03
C GLU A 204 -2.22 -17.47 -4.98
N GLU A 205 -1.19 -18.20 -5.41
CA GLU A 205 -0.34 -18.98 -4.51
C GLU A 205 0.41 -18.07 -3.52
N ALA A 206 0.87 -16.90 -3.96
CA ALA A 206 1.48 -15.91 -3.08
C ALA A 206 0.53 -15.45 -1.96
N PHE A 207 -0.75 -15.23 -2.25
CA PHE A 207 -1.75 -14.92 -1.23
C PHE A 207 -2.02 -16.10 -0.30
N ALA A 208 -2.09 -17.33 -0.85
CA ALA A 208 -2.27 -18.54 -0.06
C ALA A 208 -1.13 -18.75 0.96
N GLN A 209 0.10 -18.40 0.56
CA GLN A 209 1.30 -18.42 1.42
C GLN A 209 1.37 -17.25 2.42
N GLY A 210 0.39 -16.34 2.42
CA GLY A 210 0.29 -15.24 3.38
C GLY A 210 1.05 -13.97 2.98
N LYS A 211 1.47 -13.81 1.73
CA LYS A 211 1.96 -12.49 1.26
C LYS A 211 0.82 -11.46 1.33
N THR A 212 1.17 -10.23 1.68
CA THR A 212 0.19 -9.13 1.76
C THR A 212 -0.19 -8.63 0.36
N SER A 213 -1.33 -7.95 0.24
CA SER A 213 -1.77 -7.35 -1.03
C SER A 213 -0.71 -6.45 -1.65
N ASP A 214 0.00 -5.64 -0.85
CA ASP A 214 1.03 -4.74 -1.38
C ASP A 214 2.25 -5.52 -1.91
N MET A 215 2.65 -6.61 -1.25
CA MET A 215 3.73 -7.48 -1.75
C MET A 215 3.35 -8.14 -3.07
N VAL A 216 2.12 -8.68 -3.17
CA VAL A 216 1.62 -9.30 -4.41
C VAL A 216 1.52 -8.26 -5.53
N LYS A 217 1.00 -7.06 -5.24
CA LYS A 217 0.94 -5.97 -6.22
C LYS A 217 2.33 -5.53 -6.68
N ALA A 218 3.29 -5.42 -5.76
CA ALA A 218 4.67 -5.08 -6.08
C ALA A 218 5.35 -6.13 -6.98
N GLU A 219 5.05 -7.41 -6.77
CA GLU A 219 5.69 -8.52 -7.50
C GLU A 219 5.06 -8.80 -8.87
N PHE A 220 3.72 -8.72 -8.99
CA PHE A 220 3.00 -9.23 -10.17
C PHE A 220 2.23 -8.17 -10.97
N ILE A 221 1.97 -6.99 -10.40
CA ILE A 221 1.14 -5.95 -11.04
C ILE A 221 1.95 -4.70 -11.34
N ALA A 222 2.92 -4.37 -10.49
CA ALA A 222 3.84 -3.29 -10.76
C ALA A 222 4.49 -3.56 -12.11
N ARG A 223 4.27 -2.63 -13.06
CA ARG A 223 5.04 -2.66 -14.30
C ARG A 223 6.49 -2.54 -13.86
N ASN A 224 7.33 -3.49 -14.24
CA ASN A 224 8.75 -3.23 -14.40
C ASN A 224 8.83 -2.10 -15.43
N ARG A 225 8.71 -0.85 -14.98
CA ARG A 225 9.33 0.25 -15.70
C ARG A 225 10.80 -0.12 -15.60
N PRO A 226 11.50 -0.35 -16.71
CA PRO A 226 12.94 -0.48 -16.63
C PRO A 226 13.41 0.77 -15.88
N ASP A 227 13.91 0.57 -14.66
CA ASP A 227 14.61 1.61 -13.94
C ASP A 227 15.64 2.14 -14.94
N GLN A 228 15.62 3.46 -15.20
CA GLN A 228 16.53 4.18 -16.11
C GLN A 228 16.14 4.32 -17.60
N THR A 229 14.87 4.41 -17.99
CA THR A 229 14.61 5.14 -19.25
C THR A 229 14.74 6.64 -19.02
N LEU A 230 15.68 7.29 -19.71
CA LEU A 230 15.83 8.75 -19.80
C LEU A 230 14.45 9.43 -19.96
N ASP A 231 13.56 8.82 -20.74
CA ASP A 231 12.20 9.26 -20.98
C ASP A 231 11.37 9.46 -19.69
N VAL A 232 11.54 8.62 -18.67
CA VAL A 232 10.80 8.76 -17.40
C VAL A 232 11.28 9.99 -16.64
N LEU A 233 12.59 10.20 -16.57
CA LEU A 233 13.17 11.38 -15.93
C LEU A 233 12.81 12.67 -16.69
N VAL A 234 12.79 12.62 -18.02
CA VAL A 234 12.34 13.73 -18.86
C VAL A 234 10.87 14.05 -18.61
N GLN A 235 10.00 13.03 -18.57
CA GLN A 235 8.57 13.24 -18.29
C GLN A 235 8.33 13.84 -16.90
N GLU A 236 9.05 13.39 -15.88
CA GLU A 236 8.91 13.95 -14.53
C GLU A 236 9.48 15.37 -14.44
N ARG A 237 10.60 15.68 -15.11
CA ARG A 237 11.10 17.06 -15.26
C ARG A 237 10.02 17.95 -15.88
N ASP A 238 9.47 17.55 -17.03
CA ASP A 238 8.45 18.35 -17.75
C ASP A 238 7.18 18.55 -16.92
N ARG A 239 6.86 17.58 -16.05
CA ARG A 239 5.74 17.70 -15.10
C ARG A 239 6.04 18.69 -13.99
N ILE A 240 7.24 18.64 -13.41
CA ILE A 240 7.69 19.59 -12.39
C ILE A 240 7.74 21.00 -12.97
N GLU A 241 8.27 21.19 -14.18
CA GLU A 241 8.30 22.48 -14.87
C GLU A 241 6.89 23.06 -15.06
N ARG A 242 5.93 22.24 -15.51
CA ARG A 242 4.52 22.64 -15.61
C ARG A 242 3.92 23.04 -14.25
N SER A 243 4.29 22.31 -13.19
CA SER A 243 3.86 22.65 -11.84
C SER A 243 4.46 23.97 -11.36
N ILE A 244 5.74 24.23 -11.65
CA ILE A 244 6.43 25.48 -11.33
C ILE A 244 5.75 26.64 -12.06
N ASP A 245 5.48 26.55 -13.37
CA ASP A 245 4.78 27.61 -14.11
C ASP A 245 3.40 27.91 -13.50
N THR A 246 2.64 26.86 -13.17
CA THR A 246 1.33 27.00 -12.53
C THR A 246 1.41 27.71 -11.18
N LEU A 247 2.38 27.31 -10.34
CA LEU A 247 2.58 27.90 -9.01
C LEU A 247 3.08 29.35 -9.11
N SER A 248 4.00 29.65 -10.02
CA SER A 248 4.50 31.01 -10.28
C SER A 248 3.38 31.95 -10.74
N ARG A 249 2.51 31.51 -11.66
CA ARG A 249 1.33 32.29 -12.08
C ARG A 249 0.36 32.53 -10.92
N LYS A 250 0.17 31.54 -10.05
CA LYS A 250 -0.69 31.67 -8.87
C LYS A 250 -0.09 32.66 -7.86
N LEU A 251 1.22 32.60 -7.65
CA LEU A 251 1.94 33.54 -6.77
C LEU A 251 1.81 34.99 -7.28
N ALA A 252 2.05 35.23 -8.56
CA ALA A 252 1.91 36.56 -9.16
C ALA A 252 0.50 37.15 -8.98
N LYS A 253 -0.55 36.33 -9.09
CA LYS A 253 -1.94 36.77 -8.81
C LYS A 253 -2.14 37.17 -7.35
N ILE A 254 -1.52 36.45 -6.41
CA ILE A 254 -1.60 36.75 -4.98
C ILE A 254 -0.84 38.04 -4.68
N GLU A 255 0.36 38.22 -5.21
CA GLU A 255 1.16 39.44 -5.05
C GLU A 255 0.43 40.67 -5.59
N LYS A 256 -0.22 40.56 -6.76
CA LYS A 256 -1.06 41.62 -7.29
C LYS A 256 -2.16 42.03 -6.32
N LYS A 257 -2.90 41.06 -5.75
CA LYS A 257 -3.94 41.32 -4.75
C LYS A 257 -3.38 41.95 -3.47
N ILE A 258 -2.22 41.48 -3.00
CA ILE A 258 -1.55 42.06 -1.83
C ILE A 258 -1.22 43.54 -2.08
N ASN A 259 -0.70 43.86 -3.27
CA ASN A 259 -0.35 45.22 -3.63
C ASN A 259 -1.58 46.13 -3.76
N GLU A 260 -2.68 45.63 -4.36
CA GLU A 260 -3.96 46.34 -4.42
C GLU A 260 -4.48 46.68 -3.02
N ILE A 261 -4.47 45.71 -2.09
CA ILE A 261 -4.91 45.93 -0.71
C ILE A 261 -3.98 46.92 0.01
N LYS A 262 -2.66 46.76 -0.11
CA LYS A 262 -1.68 47.67 0.51
C LYS A 262 -1.83 49.10 0.01
N TYR A 263 -2.08 49.28 -1.28
CA TYR A 263 -2.31 50.59 -1.87
C TYR A 263 -3.59 51.22 -1.32
N ASN A 264 -4.69 50.46 -1.29
CA ASN A 264 -5.97 50.93 -0.76
C ASN A 264 -5.93 51.24 0.74
N SER A 265 -5.08 50.56 1.52
CA SER A 265 -4.91 50.83 2.97
C SER A 265 -4.04 52.05 3.31
N LYS A 266 -3.42 52.70 2.30
CA LYS A 266 -2.60 53.91 2.45
C LYS A 266 -3.31 55.19 2.01
N THR A 267 -4.54 55.07 1.53
CA THR A 267 -5.47 56.16 1.16
C THR A 267 -6.53 56.26 2.24
#